data_AF-A0A6L5FZV9-F1
#
_entry.id   AF-A0A6L5FZV9-F1
#
_cell.length_a   1.000
_cell.length_b   1.000
_cell.length_c   1.000
_cell.angle_alpha   90.00
_cell.angle_beta   90.00
_cell.angle_gamma   90.00
#
_symmetry.space_group_name_H-M   'P 1'
#
loop_
_entity.id
_entity.type
_entity.pdbx_description
1 polymer ?
#
loop_
_entity_poly.entity_id
_entity_poly.type
_entity_poly.pdbx_seq_one_letter_code
_entity_poly.pdbx_strand_id
1 'polypeptide(L)'
;SQWVETEADFVRLVEDAFARPDEVVIGNESMDAAAKRFEDSLRPRLERAENVMVVAHGRVISAFVANHNEIDVFELWDGLEMPALITLTRSDLRLVKVTNHF
;
A
#
# COMPACT_ATOMS: atom_id res chain seq x y z
N SER A 1 -3.86 14.26 15.24
CA SER A 1 -2.69 13.86 14.44
C SER A 1 -1.53 13.63 15.38
N GLN A 2 -0.83 12.52 15.21
CA GLN A 2 0.41 12.26 15.95
C GLN A 2 1.52 13.01 15.22
N TRP A 3 2.14 13.97 15.90
CA TRP A 3 3.28 14.70 15.37
C TRP A 3 4.53 13.88 15.67
N VAL A 4 5.37 13.68 14.65
CA VAL A 4 6.68 13.03 14.75
C VAL A 4 7.74 14.07 14.45
N GLU A 5 8.84 14.07 15.21
CA GLU A 5 9.88 15.10 15.14
C GLU A 5 10.91 14.81 14.04
N THR A 6 11.15 13.54 13.73
CA THR A 6 12.16 13.12 12.76
C THR A 6 11.59 12.19 11.70
N GLU A 7 12.27 12.11 10.56
CA GLU A 7 11.99 11.14 9.51
C GLU A 7 12.14 9.69 10.02
N ALA A 8 13.15 9.43 10.85
CA ALA A 8 13.36 8.11 11.44
C ALA A 8 12.20 7.68 12.35
N ASP A 9 11.62 8.62 13.11
CA ASP A 9 10.44 8.33 13.93
C ASP A 9 9.20 8.06 13.06
N PHE A 10 9.08 8.77 11.93
CA PHE A 10 8.02 8.49 10.96
C PHE A 10 8.16 7.09 10.36
N VAL A 11 9.36 6.72 9.90
CA VAL A 11 9.64 5.40 9.31
C VAL A 11 9.33 4.28 10.30
N ARG A 12 9.78 4.38 11.56
CA ARG A 12 9.46 3.42 12.62
C ARG A 12 7.97 3.31 12.89
N LEU A 13 7.26 4.45 12.90
CA LEU A 13 5.81 4.45 13.10
C LEU A 13 5.08 3.75 11.94
N VAL A 14 5.61 3.82 10.72
CA VAL A 14 5.08 3.09 9.57
C VAL A 14 5.39 1.59 9.66
N GLU A 15 6.61 1.22 10.03
CA GLU A 15 7.00 -0.18 10.31
C GLU A 15 6.07 -0.81 11.35
N ASP A 16 5.88 -0.13 12.48
CA ASP A 16 4.98 -0.55 13.57
C ASP A 16 3.52 -0.72 13.11
N ALA A 17 3.06 0.15 12.20
CA ALA A 17 1.71 0.10 11.66
C ALA A 17 1.51 -1.07 10.69
N PHE A 18 2.56 -1.46 9.97
CA PHE A 18 2.53 -2.66 9.13
C PHE A 18 2.66 -3.95 9.94
N ALA A 19 3.40 -3.93 11.06
CA ALA A 19 3.52 -5.08 11.96
C ALA A 19 2.21 -5.39 12.73
N ARG A 20 1.31 -4.41 12.86
CA ARG A 20 0.01 -4.51 13.54
C ARG A 20 -1.11 -3.96 12.65
N PRO A 21 -1.39 -4.63 11.52
CA PRO A 21 -2.19 -4.05 10.45
C PRO A 21 -3.68 -3.88 10.80
N ASP A 22 -4.16 -4.58 11.83
CA ASP A 22 -5.51 -4.51 12.36
C ASP A 22 -5.68 -3.40 13.43
N GLU A 23 -4.58 -2.87 13.97
CA GLU A 23 -4.59 -1.78 14.96
C GLU A 23 -4.48 -0.40 14.30
N VAL A 24 -5.05 0.63 14.95
CA VAL A 24 -4.84 2.03 14.56
C VAL A 24 -3.55 2.54 15.21
N VAL A 25 -2.42 2.27 14.57
CA VAL A 25 -1.09 2.71 15.04
C VAL A 25 -0.78 4.14 14.61
N ILE A 26 -1.14 4.53 13.38
CA ILE A 26 -0.90 5.86 12.81
C ILE A 26 -2.18 6.45 12.21
N GLY A 27 -2.50 7.70 12.57
CA GLY A 27 -3.67 8.39 12.05
C GLY A 27 -4.97 7.92 12.73
N ASN A 28 -6.00 7.63 11.93
CA ASN A 28 -7.35 7.31 12.41
C ASN A 28 -7.92 6.00 11.81
N GLU A 29 -7.12 5.27 11.02
CA GLU A 29 -7.54 4.07 10.28
C GLU A 29 -6.41 3.04 10.34
N SER A 30 -6.73 1.75 10.49
CA SER A 30 -5.74 0.68 10.45
C SER A 30 -5.30 0.37 9.01
N MET A 31 -4.16 -0.30 8.84
CA MET A 31 -3.66 -0.63 7.50
C MET A 31 -4.61 -1.59 6.77
N ASP A 32 -5.18 -2.56 7.49
CA ASP A 32 -6.18 -3.49 6.95
C ASP A 32 -7.45 -2.77 6.52
N ALA A 33 -7.95 -1.84 7.33
CA ALA A 33 -9.14 -1.06 6.99
C ALA A 33 -8.89 -0.19 5.74
N ALA A 34 -7.72 0.44 5.67
CA ALA A 34 -7.33 1.26 4.52
C ALA A 34 -7.17 0.42 3.24
N ALA A 35 -6.50 -0.73 3.32
CA ALA A 35 -6.32 -1.66 2.21
C ALA A 35 -7.66 -2.22 1.73
N LYS A 36 -8.53 -2.64 2.66
CA LYS A 36 -9.88 -3.11 2.35
C LYS A 36 -10.73 -2.04 1.66
N ARG A 37 -10.76 -0.82 2.21
CA ARG A 37 -11.50 0.31 1.61
C ARG A 37 -11.00 0.63 0.21
N PHE A 38 -9.69 0.53 0.00
CA PHE A 38 -9.06 0.69 -1.31
C PHE A 38 -9.48 -0.41 -2.29
N GLU A 39 -9.40 -1.68 -1.88
CA GLU A 39 -9.82 -2.82 -2.69
C GLU A 39 -11.31 -2.76 -3.06
N ASP A 40 -12.18 -2.45 -2.09
CA ASP A 40 -13.63 -2.30 -2.29
C ASP A 40 -13.93 -1.21 -3.36
N SER A 41 -13.10 -0.18 -3.42
CA SER A 41 -13.19 0.87 -4.45
C SER A 41 -12.63 0.40 -5.81
N LEU A 42 -11.64 -0.49 -5.83
CA LEU A 42 -10.97 -0.97 -7.05
C LEU A 42 -11.78 -2.07 -7.76
N ARG A 43 -12.38 -3.01 -7.01
CA ARG A 43 -13.09 -4.20 -7.54
C ARG A 43 -14.06 -3.89 -8.68
N PRO A 44 -15.01 -2.92 -8.56
CA PRO A 44 -15.95 -2.63 -9.66
C PRO A 44 -15.30 -2.03 -10.92
N ARG A 45 -14.07 -1.51 -10.81
CA ARG A 45 -13.31 -0.97 -11.94
C ARG A 45 -12.58 -2.07 -12.69
N LEU A 46 -12.05 -3.06 -11.98
CA LEU A 46 -11.41 -4.25 -12.57
C LEU A 46 -12.37 -5.08 -13.42
N GLU A 47 -13.67 -5.06 -13.08
CA GLU A 47 -14.72 -5.74 -13.85
C GLU A 47 -15.05 -5.04 -15.17
N ARG A 48 -14.88 -3.71 -15.24
CA ARG A 48 -15.38 -2.87 -16.34
C ARG A 48 -14.31 -2.45 -17.34
N ALA A 49 -13.04 -2.53 -16.97
CA ALA A 49 -11.93 -2.10 -17.81
C ALA A 49 -10.90 -3.22 -17.97
N GLU A 50 -10.28 -3.27 -19.15
CA GLU A 50 -9.19 -4.19 -19.44
C GLU A 50 -7.91 -3.80 -18.68
N ASN A 51 -7.63 -2.49 -18.63
CA ASN A 51 -6.50 -1.91 -17.92
C ASN A 51 -6.99 -0.83 -16.95
N VAL A 52 -6.54 -0.88 -15.70
CA VAL A 52 -6.90 0.09 -14.66
C VAL A 52 -5.62 0.71 -14.11
N MET A 53 -5.51 2.03 -14.17
CA MET A 53 -4.46 2.80 -13.51
C MET A 53 -5.06 3.52 -12.29
N VAL A 54 -4.42 3.38 -11.14
CA VAL A 54 -4.83 4.05 -9.90
C VAL A 54 -3.66 4.84 -9.33
N VAL A 55 -3.91 6.10 -9.01
CA VAL A 55 -2.97 6.97 -8.29
C VAL A 55 -3.41 7.04 -6.84
N ALA A 56 -2.53 6.65 -5.92
CA ALA A 56 -2.79 6.61 -4.49
C ALA A 56 -1.49 6.85 -3.70
N HIS A 57 -1.48 6.55 -2.41
CA HIS A 57 -0.34 6.77 -1.52
C HIS A 57 0.39 5.47 -1.21
N GLY A 58 1.71 5.53 -1.08
CA GLY A 58 2.58 4.36 -0.91
C GLY A 58 2.15 3.40 0.22
N ARG A 59 1.69 3.92 1.36
CA ARG A 59 1.24 3.07 2.49
C ARG A 59 0.02 2.21 2.14
N VAL A 60 -1.00 2.82 1.54
CA VAL A 60 -2.24 2.12 1.15
C VAL A 60 -1.95 1.15 0.00
N ILE A 61 -1.12 1.55 -0.96
CA ILE A 61 -0.72 0.66 -2.06
C ILE A 61 0.04 -0.55 -1.50
N SER A 62 1.01 -0.35 -0.61
CA SER A 62 1.83 -1.44 -0.06
C SER A 62 0.99 -2.41 0.77
N ALA A 63 0.12 -1.91 1.66
CA ALA A 63 -0.82 -2.74 2.41
C ALA A 63 -1.73 -3.57 1.49
N PHE A 64 -2.28 -2.94 0.45
CA PHE A 64 -3.10 -3.64 -0.55
C PHE A 64 -2.32 -4.73 -1.29
N VAL A 65 -1.09 -4.47 -1.72
CA VAL A 65 -0.27 -5.45 -2.44
C VAL A 65 0.06 -6.64 -1.53
N ALA A 66 0.41 -6.39 -0.26
CA ALA A 66 0.72 -7.45 0.71
C ALA A 66 -0.48 -8.38 0.97
N ASN A 67 -1.72 -7.89 0.91
CA ASN A 67 -2.91 -8.74 1.06
C ASN A 67 -3.07 -9.78 -0.06
N HIS A 68 -2.40 -9.60 -1.19
CA HIS A 68 -2.43 -10.53 -2.33
C HIS A 68 -1.09 -11.24 -2.58
N ASN A 69 -0.04 -10.91 -1.83
CA ASN A 69 1.32 -11.34 -2.09
C ASN A 69 2.06 -11.67 -0.79
N GLU A 70 2.81 -12.78 -0.76
CA GLU A 70 3.67 -13.14 0.37
C GLU A 70 4.96 -12.32 0.29
N ILE A 71 4.91 -11.06 0.71
CA ILE A 71 6.02 -10.11 0.66
C ILE A 71 6.15 -9.37 1.99
N ASP A 72 7.34 -8.85 2.26
CA ASP A 72 7.53 -7.88 3.34
C ASP A 72 6.94 -6.53 2.89
N VAL A 73 5.87 -6.13 3.56
CA VAL A 73 5.13 -4.90 3.24
C VAL A 73 5.92 -3.64 3.59
N PHE A 74 6.77 -3.69 4.61
CA PHE A 74 7.58 -2.55 5.01
C PHE A 74 8.74 -2.38 4.03
N GLU A 75 9.43 -3.47 3.65
CA GLU A 75 10.46 -3.41 2.60
C GLU A 75 9.90 -2.90 1.27
N LEU A 76 8.68 -3.33 0.89
CA LEU A 76 8.00 -2.80 -0.30
C LEU A 76 7.82 -1.28 -0.18
N TRP A 77 7.25 -0.81 0.93
CA TRP A 77 6.94 0.61 1.13
C TRP A 77 8.19 1.50 1.18
N ASP A 78 9.21 1.07 1.93
CA ASP A 78 10.46 1.81 2.12
C ASP A 78 11.27 1.90 0.80
N GLY A 79 11.12 0.91 -0.08
CA GLY A 79 11.72 0.90 -1.41
C GLY A 79 11.01 1.74 -2.47
N LEU A 80 9.84 2.34 -2.19
CA LEU A 80 9.12 3.15 -3.16
C LEU A 80 9.71 4.56 -3.27
N GLU A 81 10.17 4.91 -4.46
CA GLU A 81 10.57 6.29 -4.78
C GLU A 81 9.38 7.10 -5.32
N MET A 82 9.40 8.43 -5.19
CA MET A 82 8.30 9.27 -5.69
C MET A 82 8.64 9.93 -7.04
N PRO A 83 7.94 9.60 -8.14
CA PRO A 83 6.86 8.62 -8.25
C PRO A 83 7.36 7.18 -8.53
N ALA A 84 6.58 6.20 -8.06
CA ALA A 84 6.76 4.77 -8.32
C ALA A 84 5.49 4.16 -8.93
N LEU A 85 5.68 3.14 -9.77
CA LEU A 85 4.62 2.39 -10.42
C LEU A 85 4.67 0.91 -10.01
N ILE A 86 3.55 0.41 -9.50
CA ILE A 86 3.36 -1.01 -9.19
C ILE A 86 2.43 -1.63 -10.23
N THR A 87 2.91 -2.67 -10.89
CA THR A 87 2.15 -3.46 -11.88
C THR A 87 1.71 -4.77 -11.26
N LEU A 88 0.42 -5.08 -11.33
CA LEU A 88 -0.18 -6.30 -10.81
C LEU A 88 -0.88 -7.09 -11.91
N THR A 89 -0.99 -8.41 -11.74
CA THR A 89 -1.87 -9.24 -12.57
C THR A 89 -3.33 -8.89 -12.30
N ARG A 90 -4.19 -8.93 -13.33
CA ARG A 90 -5.61 -8.58 -13.18
C ARG A 90 -6.42 -9.64 -12.44
N SER A 91 -6.12 -10.92 -12.66
CA SER A 91 -6.90 -12.06 -12.15
C SER A 91 -6.84 -12.21 -10.64
N ASP A 92 -5.65 -12.02 -10.08
CA ASP A 92 -5.28 -12.41 -8.72
C ASP A 92 -4.41 -11.36 -8.02
N LEU A 93 -4.18 -10.21 -8.65
CA LEU A 93 -3.51 -9.05 -8.05
C LEU A 93 -2.08 -9.36 -7.58
N ARG A 94 -1.44 -10.34 -8.22
CA ARG A 94 -0.05 -10.72 -7.96
C ARG A 94 0.89 -9.65 -8.49
N LEU A 95 1.92 -9.34 -7.70
CA LEU A 95 2.94 -8.38 -8.06
C LEU A 95 3.74 -8.86 -9.28
N VAL A 96 3.75 -8.06 -10.34
CA VAL A 96 4.54 -8.31 -11.55
C VAL A 96 5.84 -7.52 -11.49
N LYS A 97 5.74 -6.22 -11.18
CA LYS A 97 6.89 -5.32 -11.22
C LYS A 97 6.68 -4.08 -10.36
N VAL A 98 7.73 -3.64 -9.69
CA VAL A 98 7.89 -2.29 -9.14
C VAL A 98 8.84 -1.51 -10.05
N THR A 99 8.46 -0.28 -10.44
CA THR A 99 9.29 0.61 -11.25
C THR A 99 9.42 1.95 -10.54
N ASN A 100 10.63 2.27 -10.09
CA ASN A 100 11.02 3.60 -9.64
C ASN A 100 11.58 4.36 -10.86
N HIS A 101 11.20 5.64 -11.00
CA HIS A 101 11.56 6.51 -12.14
C HIS A 101 10.97 6.05 -13.48
N PHE A 102 10.00 6.82 -13.98
CA PHE A 102 9.41 6.65 -15.31
C PHE A 102 9.31 7.98 -16.05
#